data_AF-A0A1M6QM55-F1
#
_entry.id   AF-A0A1M6QM55-F1
#
_cell.length_a   1.000
_cell.length_b   1.000
_cell.length_c   1.000
_cell.angle_alpha   90.00
_cell.angle_beta   90.00
_cell.angle_gamma   90.00
#
_symmetry.space_group_name_H-M   'P 1'
#
loop_
_entity.id
_entity.type
_entity.pdbx_description
1 polymer ?
#
loop_
_entity_poly.entity_id
_entity_poly.type
_entity_poly.pdbx_seq_one_letter_code
_entity_poly.pdbx_strand_id
1 'polypeptide(L)'
;MPRTFQPGDHPDDYRYLFEGHTHTLTDLEMKVWRKIIVQKKIENTEDETHASLMRLKWLDNSPEVDALLQQGVCHFYKATFERILREAPSALNTCPQCGSLCRTSKAKLCPYCSHSWRSA
;
A
#
# COMPACT_ATOMS: atom_id res chain seq x y z
N MET A 1 -19.41 -22.73 -6.24
CA MET A 1 -19.35 -21.32 -6.69
C MET A 1 -17.90 -20.87 -6.57
N PRO A 2 -17.32 -20.16 -7.56
CA PRO A 2 -15.97 -19.62 -7.38
C PRO A 2 -15.99 -18.65 -6.20
N ARG A 3 -15.02 -18.78 -5.31
CA ARG A 3 -14.89 -17.95 -4.12
C ARG A 3 -14.68 -16.50 -4.56
N THR A 4 -15.61 -15.62 -4.17
CA THR A 4 -15.44 -14.17 -4.31
C THR A 4 -14.52 -13.72 -3.20
N PHE A 5 -13.32 -13.29 -3.55
CA PHE A 5 -12.39 -12.65 -2.64
C PHE A 5 -12.72 -11.17 -2.54
N GLN A 6 -12.63 -10.64 -1.32
CA GLN A 6 -12.59 -9.21 -1.11
C GLN A 6 -11.14 -8.75 -1.05
N PRO A 7 -10.83 -7.55 -1.55
CA PRO A 7 -9.55 -6.92 -1.25
C PRO A 7 -9.33 -6.96 0.28
N GLY A 8 -8.13 -7.35 0.73
CA GLY A 8 -7.76 -7.48 2.14
C GLY A 8 -7.81 -8.92 2.67
N ASP A 9 -8.39 -9.85 1.92
CA ASP A 9 -8.39 -11.29 2.23
C ASP A 9 -6.99 -11.92 2.10
N HIS A 10 -6.08 -11.27 1.37
CA HIS A 10 -4.73 -11.75 1.15
C HIS A 10 -3.68 -10.86 1.85
N PRO A 11 -2.65 -11.45 2.49
CA PRO A 11 -1.60 -10.69 3.17
C PRO A 11 -0.86 -9.68 2.27
N ASP A 12 -0.73 -10.01 0.97
CA ASP A 12 -0.04 -9.18 -0.02
C ASP A 12 -0.87 -7.99 -0.51
N ASP A 13 -2.17 -7.93 -0.20
CA ASP A 13 -3.04 -6.87 -0.72
C ASP A 13 -2.62 -5.48 -0.21
N TYR A 14 -2.08 -5.40 1.01
CA TYR A 14 -1.48 -4.15 1.52
C TYR A 14 -0.31 -3.71 0.64
N ARG A 15 0.54 -4.65 0.24
CA ARG A 15 1.67 -4.35 -0.64
C ARG A 15 1.19 -3.85 -2.00
N TYR A 16 0.21 -4.50 -2.59
CA TYR A 16 -0.36 -4.08 -3.88
C TYR A 16 -1.08 -2.72 -3.80
N LEU A 17 -1.67 -2.39 -2.66
CA LEU A 17 -2.26 -1.08 -2.41
C LEU A 17 -1.19 0.00 -2.40
N PHE A 18 -0.19 -0.12 -1.52
CA PHE A 18 0.80 0.93 -1.27
C PHE A 18 1.89 1.02 -2.36
N GLU A 19 2.15 -0.04 -3.11
CA GLU A 19 3.12 -0.03 -4.22
C GLU A 19 2.44 0.22 -5.58
N GLY A 20 1.22 -0.28 -5.78
CA GLY A 20 0.56 -0.33 -7.09
C GLY A 20 -0.67 0.56 -7.26
N HIS A 21 -1.21 1.10 -6.17
CA HIS A 21 -2.41 1.95 -6.14
C HIS A 21 -2.17 3.24 -5.35
N THR A 22 -0.97 3.78 -5.40
CA THR A 22 -0.57 5.01 -4.69
C THR A 22 -1.49 6.21 -4.98
N HIS A 23 -2.17 6.23 -6.13
CA HIS A 23 -3.15 7.27 -6.51
C HIS A 23 -4.41 7.27 -5.63
N THR A 24 -4.64 6.22 -4.85
CA THR A 24 -5.78 6.10 -3.92
C THR A 24 -5.50 6.67 -2.53
N LEU A 25 -4.22 6.95 -2.24
CA LEU A 25 -3.78 7.50 -0.96
C LEU A 25 -4.03 9.02 -0.91
N THR A 26 -4.42 9.51 0.26
CA THR A 26 -4.42 10.96 0.53
C THR A 26 -2.99 11.50 0.62
N ASP A 27 -2.81 12.81 0.51
CA ASP A 27 -1.48 13.44 0.66
C ASP A 27 -0.83 13.12 2.01
N LEU A 28 -1.64 13.05 3.07
CA LEU A 28 -1.16 12.72 4.41
C LEU A 28 -0.74 11.23 4.51
N GLU A 29 -1.57 10.31 4.02
CA GLU A 29 -1.22 8.87 3.95
C GLU A 29 0.01 8.62 3.08
N MET A 30 0.19 9.40 2.00
CA MET A 30 1.37 9.35 1.15
C MET A 30 2.64 9.75 1.92
N LYS A 31 2.57 10.77 2.77
CA LYS A 31 3.70 11.17 3.63
C LYS A 31 4.03 10.07 4.65
N VAL A 32 3.02 9.49 5.29
CA VAL A 32 3.18 8.35 6.22
C VAL A 32 3.85 7.17 5.50
N TRP A 33 3.37 6.82 4.31
CA TRP A 33 3.94 5.74 3.51
C TRP A 33 5.41 5.99 3.17
N ARG A 34 5.76 7.21 2.75
CA ARG A 34 7.15 7.61 2.50
C ARG A 34 8.01 7.49 3.75
N LYS A 35 7.51 7.93 4.91
CA LYS A 35 8.21 7.81 6.19
C LYS A 35 8.52 6.35 6.51
N ILE A 36 7.56 5.44 6.36
CA ILE A 36 7.76 4.00 6.58
C ILE A 36 8.85 3.44 5.64
N ILE A 37 8.83 3.81 4.36
CA ILE A 37 9.86 3.36 3.40
C ILE A 37 11.25 3.86 3.82
N VAL A 38 11.36 5.14 4.17
CA VAL A 38 12.64 5.74 4.57
C VAL A 38 13.17 5.09 5.85
N GLN A 39 12.31 4.83 6.84
CA GLN A 39 12.67 4.11 8.06
C GLN A 39 13.22 2.72 7.75
N LYS A 40 12.53 1.93 6.92
CA LYS A 40 13.02 0.62 6.48
C LYS A 40 14.36 0.70 5.74
N LYS A 41 14.60 1.75 4.94
CA LYS A 41 15.89 1.95 4.27
C LYS A 41 17.01 2.26 5.26
N ILE A 42 16.73 3.10 6.25
CA ILE A 42 17.66 3.44 7.32
C ILE A 42 18.02 2.19 8.13
N GLU A 43 17.04 1.38 8.53
CA GLU A 43 17.25 0.14 9.28
C GLU A 43 18.12 -0.89 8.53
N ASN A 44 18.02 -0.91 7.20
CA ASN A 44 18.80 -1.80 6.34
C ASN A 44 20.14 -1.19 5.88
N THR A 45 20.50 0.02 6.32
CA THR A 45 21.76 0.67 5.95
C THR A 45 22.80 0.43 7.02
N GLU A 46 23.94 -0.18 6.66
CA GLU A 46 25.06 -0.43 7.59
C GLU A 46 25.90 0.82 7.86
N ASP A 47 25.96 1.76 6.89
CA ASP A 47 26.67 3.02 7.05
C ASP A 47 25.86 4.05 7.83
N GLU A 48 26.27 4.30 9.08
CA GLU A 48 25.62 5.26 9.98
C GLU A 48 25.62 6.69 9.45
N THR A 49 26.63 7.08 8.65
CA THR A 49 26.70 8.42 8.05
C THR A 49 25.59 8.57 7.01
N HIS A 50 25.41 7.56 6.17
CA HIS A 50 24.34 7.53 5.18
C HIS A 50 22.96 7.46 5.84
N ALA A 51 22.79 6.64 6.87
CA ALA A 51 21.57 6.56 7.68
C ALA A 51 21.22 7.93 8.30
N SER A 52 22.19 8.63 8.88
CA SER A 52 22.02 9.96 9.46
C SER A 52 21.61 11.01 8.43
N LEU A 53 22.20 10.98 7.23
CA LEU A 53 21.80 11.87 6.14
C LEU A 53 20.37 11.61 5.68
N MET A 54 19.94 10.34 5.60
CA MET A 54 18.54 10.02 5.29
C MET A 54 17.58 10.53 6.36
N ARG A 55 17.91 10.39 7.65
CA ARG A 55 17.10 10.92 8.76
C ARG A 55 16.91 12.43 8.66
N LEU A 56 17.97 13.16 8.33
CA LEU A 56 17.92 14.63 8.23
C LEU A 56 17.16 15.13 7.00
N LYS A 57 17.29 14.45 5.86
CA LYS A 57 16.77 14.96 4.57
C LYS A 57 15.40 14.41 4.19
N TRP A 58 15.09 13.15 4.55
CA TRP A 58 13.97 12.41 3.97
C TRP A 58 12.96 11.90 5.00
N LEU A 59 13.28 11.97 6.28
CA LEU A 59 12.33 11.59 7.33
C LEU A 59 11.39 12.76 7.62
N ASP A 60 10.10 12.54 7.39
CA ASP A 60 9.07 13.50 7.74
C ASP A 60 8.83 13.46 9.27
N ASN A 61 8.96 14.61 9.93
CA ASN A 61 8.80 14.78 11.38
C ASN A 61 7.51 15.56 11.73
N SER A 62 6.56 15.64 10.80
CA SER A 62 5.25 16.24 11.04
C SER A 62 4.49 15.46 12.12
N PRO A 63 3.92 16.14 13.14
CA PRO A 63 3.16 15.50 14.21
C PRO A 63 1.92 14.76 13.69
N GLU A 64 1.33 15.20 12.57
CA GLU A 64 0.19 14.56 11.94
C GLU A 64 0.55 13.18 11.36
N VAL A 65 1.78 13.05 10.85
CA VAL A 65 2.31 11.78 10.33
C VAL A 65 2.55 10.81 11.48
N ASP A 66 3.08 11.30 12.60
CA ASP A 66 3.30 10.49 13.80
C ASP A 66 2.00 10.05 14.45
N ALA A 67 0.97 10.91 14.48
CA ALA A 67 -0.35 10.56 14.98
C ALA A 67 -0.96 9.36 14.23
N LEU A 68 -0.79 9.29 12.91
CA LEU A 68 -1.28 8.16 12.09
C LEU A 68 -0.49 6.86 12.33
N LEU A 69 0.75 6.96 12.79
CA LEU A 69 1.61 5.82 13.11
C LEU A 69 1.56 5.42 14.60
N GLN A 70 0.86 6.16 15.45
CA GLN A 70 0.82 5.93 16.90
C GLN A 70 0.33 4.51 17.25
N GLN A 71 -0.59 3.95 16.45
CA GLN A 71 -1.14 2.60 16.65
C GLN A 71 -0.35 1.52 15.90
N GLY A 72 0.78 1.89 15.28
CA GLY A 72 1.66 1.00 14.54
C GLY A 72 1.33 0.90 13.04
N VAL A 73 2.32 0.43 12.29
CA VAL A 73 2.28 0.35 10.81
C VAL A 73 1.17 -0.58 10.30
N CYS A 74 0.94 -1.71 10.98
CA CYS A 74 -0.13 -2.65 10.59
C CYS A 74 -1.52 -2.03 10.71
N HIS A 75 -1.75 -1.25 11.78
CA HIS A 75 -3.03 -0.54 11.95
C HIS A 75 -3.20 0.51 10.85
N PHE A 76 -2.16 1.28 10.56
CA PHE A 76 -2.18 2.25 9.46
C PHE A 76 -2.57 1.59 8.13
N TYR A 77 -1.94 0.47 7.76
CA TYR A 77 -2.27 -0.24 6.53
C TYR A 77 -3.74 -0.67 6.48
N LYS A 78 -4.25 -1.25 7.57
CA LYS A 78 -5.64 -1.69 7.66
C LYS A 78 -6.62 -0.52 7.58
N ALA A 79 -6.38 0.55 8.32
CA ALA A 79 -7.25 1.73 8.35
C ALA A 79 -7.33 2.43 6.98
N THR A 80 -6.19 2.63 6.31
CA THR A 80 -6.15 3.19 4.95
C THR A 80 -6.89 2.29 3.96
N PHE A 81 -6.72 0.98 4.09
CA PHE A 81 -7.38 0.02 3.22
C PHE A 81 -8.91 0.04 3.38
N GLU A 82 -9.40 0.00 4.61
CA GLU A 82 -10.83 0.10 4.93
C GLU A 82 -11.43 1.43 4.45
N ARG A 83 -10.69 2.54 4.62
CA ARG A 83 -11.08 3.85 4.10
C ARG A 83 -11.30 3.81 2.59
N ILE A 84 -10.34 3.26 1.84
CA ILE A 84 -10.40 3.21 0.37
C ILE A 84 -11.56 2.32 -0.10
N LEU A 85 -11.79 1.19 0.55
CA LEU A 85 -12.94 0.33 0.24
C LEU A 85 -14.28 1.04 0.46
N ARG A 86 -14.36 1.89 1.48
CA ARG A 86 -15.58 2.65 1.80
C ARG A 86 -15.79 3.84 0.88
N GLU A 87 -14.73 4.59 0.57
CA GLU A 87 -14.82 5.90 -0.10
C GLU A 87 -14.59 5.84 -1.61
N ALA A 88 -13.75 4.91 -2.08
CA ALA A 88 -13.34 4.84 -3.49
C ALA A 88 -13.07 3.39 -3.96
N PRO A 89 -14.00 2.44 -3.77
CA PRO A 89 -13.77 1.04 -4.15
C PRO A 89 -13.52 0.86 -5.65
N SER A 90 -14.10 1.73 -6.50
CA SER A 90 -13.90 1.72 -7.96
C SER A 90 -12.51 2.16 -8.40
N ALA A 91 -11.71 2.78 -7.52
CA ALA A 91 -10.33 3.17 -7.81
C ALA A 91 -9.33 2.00 -7.68
N LEU A 92 -9.77 0.88 -7.11
CA LEU A 92 -9.01 -0.36 -7.01
C LEU A 92 -9.23 -1.24 -8.25
N ASN A 93 -8.14 -1.77 -8.78
CA ASN A 93 -8.22 -2.73 -9.88
C ASN A 93 -8.38 -4.15 -9.31
N THR A 94 -9.59 -4.71 -9.41
CA THR A 94 -9.92 -6.05 -8.94
C THR A 94 -10.11 -7.03 -10.11
N CYS A 95 -9.84 -8.30 -9.85
CA CYS A 95 -10.02 -9.34 -10.86
C CYS A 95 -11.51 -9.55 -11.16
N PRO A 96 -11.95 -9.51 -12.43
CA PRO A 96 -13.35 -9.73 -12.78
C PRO A 96 -13.84 -11.16 -12.53
N GLN A 97 -12.92 -12.15 -12.44
CA GLN A 97 -13.28 -13.55 -12.20
C GLN A 97 -13.40 -13.90 -10.71
N CYS A 98 -12.53 -13.34 -9.86
CA CYS A 98 -12.45 -13.75 -8.45
C CYS A 98 -12.56 -12.60 -7.44
N GLY A 99 -12.55 -11.33 -7.86
CA GLY A 99 -12.67 -10.17 -6.98
C GLY A 99 -11.38 -9.73 -6.26
N SER A 100 -10.31 -10.54 -6.29
CA SER A 100 -9.04 -10.21 -5.62
C SER A 100 -8.39 -8.95 -6.18
N LEU A 101 -7.67 -8.21 -5.33
CA LEU A 101 -6.90 -7.03 -5.72
C LEU A 101 -5.73 -7.40 -6.65
N CYS A 102 -5.56 -6.65 -7.74
CA CYS A 102 -4.45 -6.83 -8.66
C CYS A 102 -3.18 -6.13 -8.16
N ARG A 103 -2.01 -6.51 -8.68
CA ARG A 103 -0.73 -5.93 -8.24
C ARG A 103 -0.62 -4.42 -8.45
N THR A 104 -1.27 -3.90 -9.50
CA THR A 104 -1.28 -2.48 -9.85
C THR A 104 -2.63 -2.09 -10.44
N SER A 105 -2.91 -0.80 -10.44
CA SER A 105 -4.15 -0.22 -11.02
C SER A 105 -4.36 -0.51 -12.52
N LYS A 106 -3.32 -0.97 -13.23
CA LYS A 106 -3.35 -1.26 -14.67
C LYS A 106 -3.12 -2.73 -15.01
N ALA A 107 -2.87 -3.58 -14.01
CA ALA A 107 -2.61 -5.00 -14.23
C ALA A 107 -3.82 -5.69 -14.88
N LYS A 108 -3.58 -6.49 -15.92
CA LYS A 108 -4.61 -7.30 -16.61
C LYS A 108 -4.45 -8.80 -16.36
N LEU A 109 -3.80 -9.16 -15.26
CA LEU A 109 -3.52 -10.53 -14.84
C LEU A 109 -3.72 -10.62 -13.33
N CYS A 110 -4.57 -11.54 -12.90
CA CYS A 110 -4.81 -11.80 -11.48
C CYS A 110 -3.64 -12.61 -10.88
N PRO A 111 -3.05 -12.15 -9.76
CA PRO A 111 -1.97 -12.90 -9.10
C PRO A 111 -2.45 -14.14 -8.34
N TYR A 112 -3.76 -14.30 -8.12
CA TYR A 112 -4.33 -15.39 -7.31
C TYR A 112 -5.01 -16.46 -8.16
N CYS A 113 -5.94 -16.10 -9.05
CA CYS A 113 -6.65 -17.06 -9.90
C CYS A 113 -6.04 -17.22 -11.30
N SER A 114 -4.96 -16.49 -11.61
CA SER A 114 -4.30 -16.47 -12.92
C SER A 114 -5.17 -16.05 -14.11
N HIS A 115 -6.42 -15.60 -13.88
CA HIS A 115 -7.27 -15.04 -14.92
C HIS A 115 -6.61 -13.81 -15.56
N SER A 116 -6.66 -13.71 -16.88
CA SER A 116 -6.14 -12.56 -17.63
C SER A 116 -7.20 -12.02 -18.57
N TRP A 117 -7.32 -10.70 -18.64
CA TRP A 117 -8.28 -9.97 -19.49
C TRP A 117 -7.55 -9.02 -20.43
N ARG A 118 -6.39 -9.46 -20.92
CA ARG A 118 -5.73 -8.81 -22.04
C ARG A 118 -6.58 -9.06 -23.29
N SER A 119 -7.00 -7.98 -23.95
CA SER A 119 -7.47 -8.04 -25.33
C SER A 119 -6.34 -8.65 -26.17
N ALA A 120 -6.68 -9.65 -26.99
CA ALA A 120 -5.77 -10.21 -27.99
C ALA A 120 -5.39 -9.16 -29.03
#